data_AF-A0A2K5ARU9-F1
#
_entry.id   AF-A0A2K5ARU9-F1
#
_cell.length_a   1.000
_cell.length_b   1.000
_cell.length_c   1.000
_cell.angle_alpha   90.00
_cell.angle_beta   90.00
_cell.angle_gamma   90.00
#
_symmetry.space_group_name_H-M   'P 1'
#
loop_
_entity.id
_entity.type
_entity.pdbx_description
1 polymer ?
#
loop_
_entity_poly.entity_id
_entity_poly.type
_entity_poly.pdbx_seq_one_letter_code
_entity_poly.pdbx_strand_id
1 'polypeptide(L)'
;MMEDVGNTKYGMSVEDERRRVEDGKDDDGLGRGAKVSTNRGRYIGDGEDVEKRINAIVIKHLSNVLGDNTVRVINFYLDRMGVDIHNLCSNPKKVEDGLFLLFKDSARMLISEIISILYSEFNVRSNNDTRQQSLEDAIKLVKESIVNR
;
A
#
# COMPACT_ATOMS: atom_id res chain seq x y z
N MET A 1 46.98 -31.07 33.62
CA MET A 1 47.47 -30.36 32.43
C MET A 1 46.62 -30.82 31.25
N MET A 2 45.79 -29.94 30.73
CA MET A 2 45.17 -30.06 29.40
C MET A 2 45.26 -28.65 28.83
N GLU A 3 46.02 -28.50 27.75
CA GLU A 3 46.18 -27.25 27.02
C GLU A 3 45.24 -27.23 25.80
N ASP A 4 45.09 -26.02 25.25
CA ASP A 4 44.12 -25.64 24.22
C ASP A 4 44.40 -26.19 22.80
N VAL A 5 43.57 -25.70 21.88
CA VAL A 5 43.77 -25.63 20.41
C VAL A 5 43.50 -26.93 19.65
N GLY A 6 42.73 -26.94 18.56
CA GLY A 6 41.92 -25.86 17.98
C GLY A 6 41.48 -26.18 16.54
N ASN A 7 40.44 -25.47 16.11
CA ASN A 7 40.16 -25.01 14.73
C ASN A 7 40.81 -25.78 13.55
N THR A 8 40.00 -26.32 12.63
CA THR A 8 39.93 -25.73 11.28
C THR A 8 38.71 -26.18 10.48
N LYS A 9 38.23 -25.24 9.68
CA LYS A 9 37.21 -25.36 8.63
C LYS A 9 37.97 -25.51 7.30
N TYR A 10 37.35 -26.19 6.32
CA TYR A 10 37.88 -26.51 4.97
C TYR A 10 38.82 -27.73 4.86
N GLY A 11 38.31 -28.76 4.17
CA GLY A 11 39.10 -29.79 3.50
C GLY A 11 38.43 -30.10 2.15
N MET A 12 39.15 -29.87 1.04
CA MET A 12 38.74 -30.18 -0.33
C MET A 12 39.63 -31.28 -0.91
N SER A 13 38.99 -32.22 -1.62
CA SER A 13 39.55 -33.17 -2.60
C SER A 13 38.30 -33.72 -3.33
N VAL A 14 37.89 -33.27 -4.52
CA VAL A 14 38.57 -33.16 -5.83
C VAL A 14 39.05 -34.53 -6.34
N GLU A 15 38.71 -34.85 -7.59
CA GLU A 15 39.06 -36.05 -8.38
C GLU A 15 38.33 -37.35 -7.93
N ASP A 16 37.77 -38.24 -8.77
CA ASP A 16 37.59 -38.33 -10.24
C ASP A 16 36.60 -39.51 -10.56
N GLU A 17 35.98 -39.77 -11.74
CA GLU A 17 35.75 -39.04 -13.01
C GLU A 17 34.88 -39.90 -14.00
N ARG A 18 34.28 -39.28 -15.07
CA ARG A 18 33.74 -39.89 -16.35
C ARG A 18 32.47 -40.78 -16.28
N ARG A 19 31.50 -40.83 -17.23
CA ARG A 19 31.08 -40.17 -18.51
C ARG A 19 29.53 -40.12 -18.51
N ARG A 20 28.73 -39.55 -19.43
CA ARG A 20 28.81 -38.89 -20.77
C ARG A 20 28.21 -37.46 -20.66
N VAL A 21 28.16 -36.53 -21.63
CA VAL A 21 28.31 -36.43 -23.11
C VAL A 21 27.07 -36.76 -23.98
N GLU A 22 26.32 -35.74 -24.35
CA GLU A 22 25.90 -35.35 -25.72
C GLU A 22 25.16 -34.00 -25.52
N ASP A 23 25.69 -32.84 -25.93
CA ASP A 23 25.88 -32.32 -27.30
C ASP A 23 24.58 -32.38 -28.11
N GLY A 24 23.99 -31.28 -28.61
CA GLY A 24 24.38 -29.86 -28.57
C GLY A 24 23.53 -29.05 -29.57
N LYS A 25 23.98 -27.83 -29.88
CA LYS A 25 23.44 -26.85 -30.86
C LYS A 25 22.30 -25.95 -30.40
N ASP A 26 22.23 -24.68 -30.80
CA ASP A 26 23.17 -23.59 -31.20
C ASP A 26 22.25 -22.43 -31.69
N ASP A 27 22.73 -21.20 -31.68
CA ASP A 27 21.94 -19.99 -31.94
C ASP A 27 21.45 -19.80 -33.39
N ASP A 28 20.22 -19.29 -33.55
CA ASP A 28 19.87 -18.32 -34.61
C ASP A 28 18.78 -17.31 -34.18
N GLY A 29 19.21 -16.13 -33.75
CA GLY A 29 18.31 -15.04 -33.35
C GLY A 29 17.66 -14.31 -34.53
N LEU A 30 16.32 -14.30 -34.57
CA LEU A 30 15.53 -13.32 -35.33
C LEU A 30 14.34 -12.83 -34.52
N GLY A 31 14.34 -11.55 -34.15
CA GLY A 31 13.20 -10.92 -33.48
C GLY A 31 12.06 -10.57 -34.43
N ARG A 32 10.81 -10.72 -33.98
CA ARG A 32 9.63 -9.97 -34.47
C ARG A 32 8.40 -10.24 -33.59
N GLY A 33 7.59 -9.20 -33.38
CA GLY A 33 6.15 -9.35 -33.23
C GLY A 33 5.62 -9.63 -31.82
N ALA A 34 5.29 -8.53 -31.13
CA ALA A 34 4.50 -8.53 -29.91
C ALA A 34 3.24 -9.45 -29.94
N LYS A 35 3.00 -10.13 -28.82
CA LYS A 35 1.66 -10.22 -28.22
C LYS A 35 1.76 -9.94 -26.72
N VAL A 36 1.73 -8.64 -26.38
CA VAL A 36 1.34 -8.23 -25.03
C VAL A 36 -0.06 -8.79 -24.80
N SER A 37 -0.20 -9.72 -23.85
CA SER A 37 -1.49 -10.25 -23.46
C SER A 37 -2.24 -9.22 -22.61
N THR A 38 -2.77 -8.19 -23.28
CA THR A 38 -3.82 -7.33 -22.73
C THR A 38 -5.11 -8.15 -22.60
N ASN A 39 -5.18 -8.98 -21.55
CA ASN A 39 -6.46 -9.33 -20.95
C ASN A 39 -6.99 -8.06 -20.27
N ARG A 40 -7.67 -7.22 -21.05
CA ARG A 40 -9.13 -7.23 -21.21
C ARG A 40 -9.78 -6.79 -19.91
N GLY A 41 -10.25 -5.54 -19.93
CA GLY A 41 -10.90 -4.92 -18.79
C GLY A 41 -12.02 -5.81 -18.26
N ARG A 42 -11.97 -6.09 -16.96
CA ARG A 42 -13.22 -6.17 -16.22
C ARG A 42 -13.85 -4.78 -16.29
N TYR A 43 -15.17 -4.74 -16.42
CA TYR A 43 -15.92 -3.58 -15.94
C TYR A 43 -15.69 -3.53 -14.42
N ILE A 44 -14.68 -2.76 -14.01
CA ILE A 44 -14.54 -2.27 -12.65
C ILE A 44 -15.67 -1.25 -12.52
N GLY A 45 -16.69 -1.56 -11.72
CA GLY A 45 -17.81 -0.63 -11.54
C GLY A 45 -17.26 0.69 -10.98
N ASP A 46 -17.80 1.82 -11.45
CA ASP A 46 -17.17 3.14 -11.28
C ASP A 46 -16.85 3.47 -9.79
N GLY A 47 -17.61 2.91 -8.85
CA GLY A 47 -17.35 3.00 -7.42
C GLY A 47 -16.04 2.35 -6.94
N GLU A 48 -15.61 1.20 -7.49
CA GLU A 48 -14.35 0.53 -7.08
C GLU A 48 -13.12 1.33 -7.54
N ASP A 49 -13.21 2.04 -8.66
CA ASP A 49 -12.14 2.96 -9.09
C ASP A 49 -12.10 4.24 -8.24
N VAL A 50 -13.27 4.80 -7.90
CA VAL A 50 -13.39 5.94 -6.99
C VAL A 50 -12.81 5.63 -5.60
N GLU A 51 -13.10 4.46 -5.02
CA GLU A 51 -12.55 4.08 -3.70
C GLU A 51 -11.03 3.90 -3.74
N LYS A 52 -10.49 3.24 -4.78
CA LYS A 52 -9.03 3.14 -4.96
C LYS A 52 -8.39 4.51 -5.11
N ARG A 53 -9.01 5.43 -5.85
CA ARG A 53 -8.53 6.81 -6.01
C ARG A 53 -8.56 7.58 -4.68
N ILE A 54 -9.64 7.47 -3.90
CA ILE A 54 -9.74 8.06 -2.56
C ILE A 54 -8.62 7.55 -1.65
N ASN A 55 -8.47 6.23 -1.53
CA ASN A 55 -7.45 5.62 -0.68
C ASN A 55 -6.03 6.04 -1.13
N ALA A 56 -5.75 6.03 -2.44
CA ALA A 56 -4.46 6.46 -2.99
C ALA A 56 -4.13 7.93 -2.70
N ILE A 57 -5.12 8.84 -2.82
CA ILE A 57 -4.97 10.26 -2.49
C ILE A 57 -4.63 10.43 -1.01
N VAL A 58 -5.39 9.79 -0.11
CA VAL A 58 -5.20 9.93 1.34
C VAL A 58 -3.82 9.40 1.75
N ILE A 59 -3.45 8.19 1.32
CA ILE A 59 -2.15 7.59 1.66
C ILE A 59 -1.00 8.46 1.14
N LYS A 60 -1.07 8.93 -0.11
CA LYS A 60 -0.05 9.83 -0.69
C LYS A 60 0.07 11.13 0.10
N HIS A 61 -1.05 11.73 0.50
CA HIS A 61 -1.06 12.97 1.29
C HIS A 61 -0.47 12.77 2.68
N LEU A 62 -0.87 11.71 3.38
CA LEU A 62 -0.31 11.37 4.69
C LEU A 62 1.20 11.09 4.60
N SER A 63 1.66 10.41 3.54
CA SER A 63 3.09 10.21 3.27
C SER A 63 3.83 11.54 3.06
N ASN A 64 3.24 12.50 2.35
CA ASN A 64 3.84 13.81 2.12
C ASN A 64 3.91 14.66 3.41
N VAL A 65 2.87 14.62 4.25
CA VAL A 65 2.76 15.46 5.46
C VAL A 65 3.51 14.88 6.65
N LEU A 66 3.45 13.55 6.85
CA LEU A 66 4.01 12.87 8.02
C LEU A 66 5.33 12.13 7.72
N GLY A 67 5.65 11.90 6.45
CA GLY A 67 6.73 11.02 6.00
C GLY A 67 6.32 9.54 5.97
N ASP A 68 6.80 8.81 4.96
CA ASP A 68 6.48 7.39 4.72
C ASP A 68 6.67 6.48 5.94
N ASN A 69 7.74 6.71 6.72
CA ASN A 69 8.03 5.92 7.91
C ASN A 69 6.97 6.11 8.99
N THR A 70 6.44 7.33 9.16
CA THR A 70 5.36 7.62 10.12
C THR A 70 4.06 6.94 9.68
N VAL A 71 3.73 6.99 8.38
CA VAL A 71 2.55 6.29 7.84
C VAL A 71 2.67 4.78 8.01
N ARG A 72 3.85 4.19 7.78
CA ARG A 72 4.12 2.76 8.03
C ARG A 72 3.95 2.37 9.49
N VAL A 73 4.41 3.22 10.43
CA VAL A 73 4.23 2.99 11.87
C VAL A 73 2.75 3.09 12.26
N ILE A 74 2.01 4.08 11.74
CA ILE A 74 0.56 4.19 11.94
C ILE A 74 -0.14 2.93 11.44
N ASN A 75 0.13 2.51 10.20
CA ASN A 75 -0.49 1.33 9.62
C ASN A 75 -0.16 0.04 10.40
N PHE A 76 1.08 -0.13 10.86
CA PHE A 76 1.48 -1.28 11.70
C PHE A 76 0.68 -1.37 13.00
N TYR A 77 0.37 -0.24 13.64
CA TYR A 77 -0.45 -0.23 14.85
C TYR A 77 -1.95 -0.39 14.56
N LEU A 78 -2.45 0.15 13.45
CA LEU A 78 -3.84 -0.05 13.00
C LEU A 78 -4.10 -1.52 12.61
N ASP A 79 -3.18 -2.17 11.90
CA ASP A 79 -3.26 -3.57 11.46
C ASP A 79 -3.38 -4.53 12.67
N ARG A 80 -2.66 -4.25 13.76
CA ARG A 80 -2.79 -4.97 15.04
C ARG A 80 -4.18 -4.85 15.69
N MET A 81 -5.00 -3.89 15.27
CA MET A 81 -6.40 -3.72 15.67
C MET A 81 -7.39 -4.23 14.59
N GLY A 82 -6.90 -4.85 13.52
CA GLY A 82 -7.72 -5.28 12.37
C GLY A 82 -8.23 -4.12 11.52
N VAL A 83 -7.47 -3.01 11.48
CA VAL A 83 -7.82 -1.77 10.76
C VAL A 83 -6.74 -1.49 9.70
N ASP A 84 -7.15 -1.33 8.45
CA ASP A 84 -6.25 -0.98 7.34
C ASP A 84 -6.58 0.43 6.82
N ILE A 85 -5.62 1.36 6.94
CA ILE A 85 -5.77 2.73 6.44
C ILE A 85 -5.71 2.80 4.91
N HIS A 86 -5.10 1.81 4.24
CA HIS A 86 -5.14 1.68 2.77
C HIS A 86 -6.51 1.27 2.25
N ASN A 87 -7.43 0.86 3.14
CA ASN A 87 -8.81 0.51 2.83
C ASN A 87 -9.83 1.40 3.57
N LEU A 88 -9.49 2.69 3.72
CA LEU A 88 -10.32 3.72 4.38
C LEU A 88 -11.78 3.70 3.91
N CYS A 89 -12.04 3.62 2.60
CA CYS A 89 -13.42 3.61 2.07
C CYS A 89 -14.29 2.43 2.56
N SER A 90 -13.72 1.27 2.87
CA SER A 90 -14.50 0.10 3.30
C SER A 90 -14.99 0.22 4.74
N ASN A 91 -14.25 0.89 5.63
CA ASN A 91 -14.63 1.05 7.04
C ASN A 91 -14.13 2.40 7.60
N PRO A 92 -14.66 3.56 7.16
CA PRO A 92 -14.16 4.88 7.56
C PRO A 92 -14.13 5.06 9.08
N LYS A 93 -15.21 4.66 9.75
CA LYS A 93 -15.35 4.71 11.20
C LYS A 93 -14.31 3.88 11.95
N LYS A 94 -13.93 2.69 11.45
CA LYS A 94 -12.87 1.88 12.11
C LYS A 94 -11.51 2.55 12.01
N VAL A 95 -11.22 3.22 10.89
CA VAL A 95 -10.01 4.03 10.76
C VAL A 95 -10.07 5.21 11.73
N GLU A 96 -11.20 5.90 11.83
CA GLU A 96 -11.41 7.00 12.78
C GLU A 96 -11.20 6.56 14.24
N ASP A 97 -11.92 5.52 14.69
CA ASP A 97 -11.81 4.93 16.02
C ASP A 97 -10.38 4.42 16.29
N GLY A 98 -9.74 3.79 15.31
CA GLY A 98 -8.35 3.33 15.40
C GLY A 98 -7.35 4.47 15.58
N LEU A 99 -7.50 5.57 14.84
CA LEU A 99 -6.67 6.76 15.01
C LEU A 99 -6.92 7.42 16.39
N PHE A 100 -8.17 7.49 16.86
CA PHE A 100 -8.49 7.95 18.22
C PHE A 100 -7.88 7.05 19.30
N LEU A 101 -7.80 5.74 19.10
CA LEU A 101 -7.15 4.84 20.04
C LEU A 101 -5.64 5.13 20.16
N LEU A 102 -4.96 5.39 19.04
CA LEU A 102 -3.52 5.69 18.98
C LEU A 102 -3.16 7.10 19.46
N PHE A 103 -3.90 8.11 19.02
CA PHE A 103 -3.52 9.52 19.18
C PHE A 103 -4.42 10.33 20.13
N LYS A 104 -5.48 9.73 20.69
CA LYS A 104 -6.49 10.40 21.52
C LYS A 104 -7.01 11.66 20.80
N ASP A 105 -7.17 12.78 21.49
CA ASP A 105 -7.72 14.01 20.90
C ASP A 105 -6.90 14.54 19.71
N SER A 106 -5.60 14.26 19.66
CA SER A 106 -4.73 14.64 18.53
C SER A 106 -5.13 13.93 17.22
N ALA A 107 -5.88 12.82 17.28
CA ALA A 107 -6.45 12.18 16.09
C ALA A 107 -7.34 13.13 15.29
N ARG A 108 -8.02 14.09 15.95
CA ARG A 108 -8.88 15.08 15.27
C ARG A 108 -8.13 15.93 14.26
N MET A 109 -6.86 16.24 14.52
CA MET A 109 -6.03 17.00 13.56
C MET A 109 -5.77 16.16 12.31
N LEU A 110 -5.42 14.88 12.49
CA LEU A 110 -5.18 13.95 11.39
C LEU A 110 -6.44 13.65 10.58
N ILE A 111 -7.58 13.47 11.25
CA ILE A 111 -8.90 13.29 10.62
C ILE A 111 -9.27 14.53 9.81
N SER A 112 -9.15 15.72 10.39
CA SER A 112 -9.40 17.00 9.70
C SER A 112 -8.50 17.19 8.47
N GLU A 113 -7.24 16.75 8.55
CA GLU A 113 -6.29 16.80 7.42
C GLU A 113 -6.71 15.87 6.29
N ILE A 114 -7.12 14.63 6.61
CA ILE A 114 -7.69 13.66 5.65
C ILE A 114 -8.94 14.23 4.98
N ILE A 115 -9.87 14.82 5.74
CA ILE A 115 -11.09 15.42 5.19
C ILE A 115 -10.76 16.62 4.28
N SER A 116 -9.77 17.44 4.66
CA SER A 116 -9.36 18.62 3.90
C SER A 116 -8.76 18.25 2.55
N ILE A 117 -7.88 17.25 2.47
CA ILE A 117 -7.34 16.80 1.17
C ILE A 117 -8.41 16.16 0.29
N LEU A 118 -9.35 15.40 0.88
CA LEU A 118 -10.48 14.83 0.13
C LEU A 118 -11.34 15.91 -0.52
N TYR A 119 -11.66 16.98 0.20
CA TYR A 119 -12.44 18.08 -0.38
C TYR A 119 -11.66 18.88 -1.42
N SER A 120 -10.35 19.07 -1.23
CA SER A 120 -9.49 19.73 -2.22
C SER A 120 -9.41 18.94 -3.54
N GLU A 121 -9.00 17.67 -3.49
CA GLU A 121 -8.76 16.84 -4.68
C GLU A 121 -10.03 16.52 -5.47
N PHE A 122 -11.17 16.39 -4.79
CA PHE A 122 -12.45 16.14 -5.43
C PHE A 122 -13.27 17.42 -5.72
N ASN A 123 -12.75 18.61 -5.36
CA ASN A 123 -13.45 19.90 -5.49
C ASN A 123 -14.83 19.91 -4.81
N VAL A 124 -14.91 19.39 -3.58
CA VAL A 124 -16.13 19.38 -2.77
C VAL A 124 -16.23 20.70 -2.01
N ARG A 125 -17.35 21.40 -2.15
CA ARG A 125 -17.65 22.58 -1.32
C ARG A 125 -18.37 22.13 -0.06
N SER A 126 -17.66 22.08 1.07
CA SER A 126 -18.26 21.91 2.38
C SER A 126 -18.56 23.27 3.01
N ASN A 127 -19.78 23.43 3.53
CA ASN A 127 -20.14 24.53 4.44
C ASN A 127 -19.90 24.17 5.92
N ASN A 128 -19.50 22.91 6.20
CA ASN A 128 -19.26 22.41 7.55
C ASN A 128 -17.80 22.60 7.96
N ASP A 129 -17.56 22.89 9.24
CA ASP A 129 -16.22 22.87 9.84
C ASP A 129 -15.65 21.44 9.80
N THR A 130 -14.58 21.24 9.04
CA THR A 130 -13.91 19.94 8.87
C THR A 130 -13.36 19.38 10.18
N ARG A 131 -13.20 20.20 11.22
CA ARG A 131 -12.74 19.80 12.56
C ARG A 131 -13.75 18.98 13.36
N GLN A 132 -15.03 19.01 12.98
CA GLN A 132 -16.11 18.31 13.66
C GLN A 132 -16.76 17.20 12.82
N GLN A 133 -16.32 17.04 11.56
CA GLN A 133 -16.91 16.09 10.63
C GLN A 133 -16.26 14.70 10.73
N SER A 134 -17.06 13.64 10.54
CA SER A 134 -16.56 12.26 10.48
C SER A 134 -15.94 11.93 9.11
N LEU A 135 -15.05 10.93 9.08
CA LEU A 135 -14.53 10.37 7.83
C LEU A 135 -15.63 9.74 6.97
N GLU A 136 -16.66 9.17 7.60
CA GLU A 136 -17.80 8.53 6.93
C GLU A 136 -18.63 9.56 6.16
N ASP A 137 -18.99 10.69 6.79
CA ASP A 137 -19.72 11.79 6.15
C ASP A 137 -18.91 12.43 5.02
N ALA A 138 -17.60 12.64 5.23
CA ALA A 138 -16.73 13.23 4.22
C ALA A 138 -16.59 12.36 2.97
N ILE A 139 -16.38 11.04 3.15
CA ILE A 139 -16.29 10.08 2.03
C ILE A 139 -17.62 9.95 1.29
N LYS A 140 -18.74 9.97 2.03
CA LYS A 140 -20.08 10.00 1.42
C LYS A 140 -20.27 11.21 0.52
N LEU A 141 -19.98 12.42 1.02
CA LEU A 141 -20.08 13.67 0.25
C LEU A 141 -19.14 13.68 -0.97
N VAL A 142 -17.93 13.13 -0.84
CA VAL A 142 -17.01 12.96 -1.98
C VAL A 142 -17.63 12.06 -3.04
N LYS A 143 -18.12 10.87 -2.67
CA LYS A 143 -18.78 9.94 -3.60
C LYS A 143 -19.99 10.58 -4.28
N GLU A 144 -20.85 11.27 -3.52
CA GLU A 144 -22.00 12.02 -4.06
C GLU A 144 -21.56 13.14 -5.02
N SER A 145 -20.46 13.85 -4.74
CA SER A 145 -19.95 14.92 -5.62
C SER A 145 -19.39 14.43 -6.95
N ILE A 146 -19.01 13.15 -7.04
CA ILE A 146 -18.48 12.52 -8.27
C ILE A 146 -19.63 12.03 -9.14
N VAL A 147 -20.70 11.47 -8.54
CA VAL A 147 -21.88 10.98 -9.26
C VAL A 147 -22.71 12.13 -9.86
N ASN A 148 -22.68 13.32 -9.24
CA ASN A 148 -23.41 14.50 -9.69
C ASN A 148 -22.62 15.39 -10.69
N ARG A 149 -21.69 14.83 -11.46
CA ARG A 149 -20.88 15.53 -12.49
C ARG A 149 -21.06 14.92 -13.87
#